data_AF-A0A225DL25-F1
#
_entry.id   AF-A0A225DL25-F1
#
_cell.length_a   1.000
_cell.length_b   1.000
_cell.length_c   1.000
_cell.angle_alpha   90.00
_cell.angle_beta   90.00
_cell.angle_gamma   90.00
#
_symmetry.space_group_name_H-M   'P 1'
#
loop_
_entity.id
_entity.type
_entity.pdbx_description
1 polymer ?
#
loop_
_entity_poly.entity_id
_entity_poly.type
_entity_poly.pdbx_seq_one_letter_code
_entity_poly.pdbx_strand_id
1 'polypeptide(L)'
;MPGLSHPAVFLMLLLCGCNSLDHVQPVAVTVLNADTKAPITGAEVRIADPTARPGQTGTSAKTVTDGTVKLSVADEAVAGSAVDVTAAGFIAEVKELPPVEKPESSSNPFKRKERPVAQVVVEMYPEPRPVVELVVATGYHGLVKAVIQVGEPGAPVTPGQREFSFQVPANGTVTVNGSPILQHLVTPDFRAKYANGAAIPREAKDEEVGFRWIKSADRVQYFFVGTKGEAEDYKNSIEEASSGSHSGGNGGGRKGGGGGGGGRHGGGGMGGGGMGGGGMGGR
;
A
#
# COMPACT_ATOMS: atom_id res chain seq x y z
N MET A 1 -26.26 77.51 4.80
CA MET A 1 -26.54 76.06 4.97
C MET A 1 -26.09 75.34 3.71
N PRO A 2 -25.07 74.49 3.80
CA PRO A 2 -25.19 73.15 3.23
C PRO A 2 -24.53 72.08 4.12
N GLY A 3 -25.23 70.96 4.33
CA GLY A 3 -24.71 69.76 4.97
C GLY A 3 -24.32 68.73 3.91
N LEU A 4 -23.04 68.36 3.85
CA LEU A 4 -22.54 67.27 3.01
C LEU A 4 -22.48 65.96 3.79
N SER A 5 -23.45 65.10 3.53
CA SER A 5 -23.50 63.70 3.91
C SER A 5 -22.40 62.90 3.20
N HIS A 6 -21.44 62.35 3.96
CA HIS A 6 -20.44 61.37 3.49
C HIS A 6 -20.67 59.99 4.13
N PRO A 7 -21.63 59.17 3.65
CA PRO A 7 -21.78 57.79 4.12
C PRO A 7 -20.86 56.78 3.39
N ALA A 8 -19.99 57.23 2.46
CA ALA A 8 -19.24 56.33 1.57
C ALA A 8 -17.90 55.80 2.14
N VAL A 9 -17.37 56.36 3.22
CA VAL A 9 -16.02 56.00 3.72
C VAL A 9 -16.04 54.85 4.72
N PHE A 10 -17.18 54.55 5.36
CA PHE A 10 -17.25 53.51 6.39
C PHE A 10 -17.42 52.07 5.85
N LEU A 11 -17.65 51.88 4.54
CA LEU A 11 -17.91 50.57 3.95
C LEU A 11 -16.65 49.80 3.49
N MET A 12 -15.47 50.45 3.42
CA MET A 12 -14.23 49.77 2.98
C MET A 12 -13.53 48.95 4.08
N LEU A 13 -13.85 49.14 5.36
CA LEU A 13 -13.17 48.43 6.46
C LEU A 13 -13.72 47.02 6.76
N LEU A 14 -14.84 46.63 6.14
CA LEU A 14 -15.45 45.30 6.31
C LEU A 14 -15.06 44.30 5.20
N LEU A 15 -14.25 44.73 4.22
CA LEU A 15 -13.69 43.87 3.17
C LEU A 15 -12.25 43.43 3.45
N CYS A 16 -11.72 43.68 4.65
CA CYS A 16 -10.53 43.00 5.15
C CYS A 16 -10.90 41.52 5.39
N GLY A 17 -11.02 40.79 4.30
CA GLY A 17 -11.22 39.35 4.28
C GLY A 17 -10.21 38.68 5.19
N CYS A 18 -10.66 37.64 5.88
CA CYS A 18 -9.83 36.77 6.70
C CYS A 18 -8.64 36.30 5.87
N ASN A 19 -7.53 37.03 5.93
CA ASN A 19 -6.23 36.53 5.55
C ASN A 19 -5.85 35.54 6.66
N SER A 20 -6.46 34.35 6.63
CA SER A 20 -5.85 33.18 7.22
C SER A 20 -4.51 33.06 6.52
N LEU A 21 -3.46 33.51 7.20
CA LEU A 21 -2.10 33.27 6.77
C LEU A 21 -1.91 31.77 6.91
N ASP A 22 -2.17 31.04 5.83
CA ASP A 22 -1.95 29.60 5.78
C ASP A 22 -0.51 29.36 6.20
N HIS A 23 -0.36 28.70 7.34
CA HIS A 23 0.95 28.37 7.84
C HIS A 23 1.52 27.28 6.95
N VAL A 24 2.57 27.64 6.21
CA VAL A 24 3.28 26.74 5.32
C VAL A 24 4.52 26.24 6.05
N GLN A 25 4.67 24.92 6.09
CA GLN A 25 5.86 24.24 6.57
C GLN A 25 6.74 23.82 5.39
N PRO A 26 8.04 24.18 5.39
CA PRO A 26 8.98 23.64 4.43
C PRO A 26 9.30 22.17 4.75
N VAL A 27 9.26 21.33 3.72
CA VAL A 27 9.67 19.92 3.75
C VAL A 27 10.83 19.75 2.77
N ALA A 28 11.98 19.27 3.25
CA ALA A 28 13.11 18.90 2.41
C ALA A 28 13.04 17.40 2.12
N VAL A 29 13.00 17.03 0.85
CA VAL A 29 12.99 15.63 0.39
C VAL A 29 14.29 15.35 -0.34
N THR A 30 15.04 14.35 0.13
CA THR A 30 16.24 13.83 -0.53
C THR A 30 15.93 12.47 -1.14
N VAL A 31 16.18 12.35 -2.44
CA VAL A 31 15.89 11.14 -3.22
C VAL A 31 17.20 10.45 -3.58
N LEU A 32 17.34 9.20 -3.15
CA LEU A 32 18.55 8.40 -3.30
C LEU A 32 18.25 7.11 -4.07
N ASN A 33 19.23 6.61 -4.81
CA ASN A 33 19.22 5.26 -5.33
C ASN A 33 19.43 4.29 -4.16
N ALA A 34 18.47 3.39 -3.95
CA ALA A 34 18.49 2.47 -2.82
C ALA A 34 19.68 1.49 -2.86
N ASP A 35 20.15 1.11 -4.05
CA ASP A 35 21.26 0.17 -4.25
C ASP A 35 22.64 0.83 -4.05
N THR A 36 22.82 2.07 -4.54
CA THR A 36 24.14 2.75 -4.55
C THR A 36 24.26 3.89 -3.55
N LYS A 37 23.15 4.30 -2.94
CA LYS A 37 23.01 5.52 -2.12
C LYS A 37 23.37 6.82 -2.83
N ALA A 38 23.55 6.80 -4.15
CA ALA A 38 23.80 7.99 -4.95
C ALA A 38 22.54 8.87 -5.04
N PRO A 39 22.66 10.20 -5.06
CA PRO A 39 21.52 11.09 -5.25
C PRO A 39 20.91 10.93 -6.65
N ILE A 40 19.58 11.00 -6.73
CA ILE A 40 18.84 10.95 -8.00
C ILE A 40 18.45 12.37 -8.41
N THR A 41 19.11 12.90 -9.45
CA THR A 41 18.79 14.22 -10.04
C THR A 41 17.57 14.13 -10.96
N GLY A 42 16.70 15.15 -10.93
CA GLY A 42 15.55 15.24 -11.83
C GLY A 42 14.37 14.34 -11.46
N ALA A 43 14.39 13.68 -10.30
CA ALA A 43 13.26 12.95 -9.76
C ALA A 43 12.11 13.93 -9.46
N GLU A 44 10.91 13.59 -9.90
CA GLU A 44 9.71 14.37 -9.62
C GLU A 44 9.15 13.96 -8.26
N VAL A 45 9.06 14.93 -7.34
CA VAL A 45 8.55 14.76 -5.99
C VAL A 45 7.25 15.54 -5.89
N ARG A 46 6.20 14.88 -5.40
CA ARG A 46 4.87 15.46 -5.17
C ARG A 46 4.42 15.14 -3.75
N ILE A 47 3.74 16.09 -3.11
CA ILE A 47 3.09 15.84 -1.83
C ILE A 47 1.60 15.56 -2.08
N ALA A 48 1.18 14.34 -1.74
CA ALA A 48 -0.19 13.90 -1.79
C ALA A 48 -0.88 14.26 -0.47
N ASP A 49 -1.79 15.23 -0.55
CA ASP A 49 -2.65 15.63 0.55
C ASP A 49 -3.95 14.81 0.46
N PRO A 50 -4.26 13.94 1.45
CA PRO A 50 -5.49 13.13 1.44
C PRO A 50 -6.75 13.99 1.56
N THR A 51 -6.63 15.25 1.99
CA THR A 51 -7.73 16.20 2.14
C THR A 51 -7.96 17.07 0.90
N ALA A 52 -7.02 17.05 -0.05
CA ALA A 52 -7.11 17.82 -1.28
C ALA A 52 -8.34 17.40 -2.10
N ARG A 53 -9.03 18.40 -2.65
CA ARG A 53 -10.19 18.14 -3.51
C ARG A 53 -9.76 17.45 -4.81
N PRO A 54 -10.60 16.58 -5.41
CA PRO A 54 -10.32 16.03 -6.73
C PRO A 54 -10.00 17.15 -7.73
N GLY A 55 -8.86 17.05 -8.42
CA GLY A 55 -8.37 18.06 -9.38
C GLY A 55 -7.45 19.13 -8.77
N GLN A 56 -7.32 19.19 -7.45
CA GLN A 56 -6.29 20.02 -6.81
C GLN A 56 -4.95 19.27 -6.87
N THR A 57 -4.04 19.75 -7.71
CA THR A 57 -2.67 19.23 -7.77
C THR A 57 -1.90 19.74 -6.56
N GLY A 58 -1.44 18.81 -5.71
CA GLY A 58 -0.51 19.13 -4.63
C GLY A 58 0.79 19.74 -5.15
N THR A 59 1.60 20.31 -4.24
CA THR A 59 2.89 20.91 -4.57
C THR A 59 3.82 19.84 -5.16
N SER A 60 4.42 20.12 -6.31
CA SER A 60 5.44 19.26 -6.92
C SER A 60 6.66 20.05 -7.38
N ALA A 61 7.81 19.41 -7.37
CA ALA A 61 9.06 19.95 -7.90
C ALA A 61 10.03 18.81 -8.23
N LYS A 62 11.10 19.12 -8.97
CA LYS A 62 12.13 18.16 -9.32
C LYS A 62 13.37 18.32 -8.43
N THR A 63 14.04 17.21 -8.13
CA THR A 63 15.31 17.23 -7.41
C THR A 63 16.43 17.85 -8.23
N VAL A 64 17.33 18.57 -7.57
CA VAL A 64 18.53 19.15 -8.20
C VAL A 64 19.72 18.18 -8.13
N THR A 65 20.94 18.67 -8.38
CA THR A 65 22.15 17.84 -8.49
C THR A 65 22.51 17.03 -7.24
N ASP A 66 22.08 17.48 -6.06
CA ASP A 66 22.27 16.78 -4.79
C ASP A 66 21.14 15.80 -4.47
N GLY A 67 20.20 15.59 -5.40
CA GLY A 67 19.02 14.74 -5.19
C GLY A 67 18.00 15.32 -4.22
N THR A 68 18.12 16.60 -3.84
CA THR A 68 17.23 17.22 -2.86
C THR A 68 16.26 18.21 -3.51
N VAL A 69 15.08 18.35 -2.92
CA VAL A 69 14.08 19.37 -3.26
C VAL A 69 13.40 19.89 -2.00
N LYS A 70 13.02 21.17 -2.00
CA LYS A 70 12.24 21.78 -0.92
C LYS A 70 10.83 22.06 -1.40
N LEU A 71 9.85 21.52 -0.69
CA LEU A 71 8.44 21.69 -0.95
C LEU A 71 7.77 22.42 0.22
N SER A 72 6.64 23.03 -0.07
CA SER A 72 5.82 23.76 0.88
C SER A 72 4.51 23.01 1.10
N VAL A 73 4.20 22.71 2.35
CA VAL A 73 2.98 21.98 2.76
C VAL A 73 2.22 22.82 3.77
N ALA A 74 0.89 22.85 3.70
CA ALA A 74 0.08 23.46 4.74
C ALA A 74 0.24 22.66 6.05
N ASP A 75 0.42 23.35 7.18
CA ASP A 75 0.62 22.72 8.51
C ASP A 75 -0.42 21.64 8.82
N GLU A 76 -1.69 21.91 8.48
CA GLU A 76 -2.82 21.01 8.76
C GLU A 76 -2.77 19.74 7.90
N ALA A 77 -2.17 19.81 6.72
CA ALA A 77 -2.08 18.70 5.79
C ALA A 77 -0.92 17.75 6.11
N VAL A 78 0.09 18.16 6.91
CA VAL A 78 1.29 17.33 7.10
C VAL A 78 0.98 15.98 7.75
N ALA A 79 0.04 15.95 8.69
CA ALA A 79 -0.41 14.71 9.31
C ALA A 79 -1.24 13.89 8.32
N GLY A 80 -0.70 12.76 7.88
CA GLY A 80 -1.34 11.87 6.91
C GLY A 80 -1.06 12.19 5.45
N SER A 81 -0.27 13.23 5.16
CA SER A 81 0.28 13.43 3.82
C SER A 81 1.34 12.38 3.47
N ALA A 82 1.45 12.08 2.19
CA ALA A 82 2.50 11.22 1.65
C ALA A 82 3.33 11.96 0.59
N VAL A 83 4.58 11.53 0.42
CA VAL A 83 5.48 11.99 -0.63
C VAL A 83 5.51 10.94 -1.72
N ASP A 84 4.94 11.29 -2.87
CA ASP A 84 5.02 10.49 -4.09
C ASP A 84 6.29 10.89 -4.85
N VAL A 85 7.12 9.92 -5.22
CA VAL A 85 8.36 10.16 -5.98
C VAL A 85 8.40 9.29 -7.21
N THR A 86 8.70 9.91 -8.36
CA THR A 86 8.90 9.22 -9.64
C THR A 86 10.20 9.69 -10.31
N ALA A 87 10.89 8.77 -10.98
CA ALA A 87 12.10 9.07 -11.75
C ALA A 87 12.22 8.07 -12.90
N ALA A 88 12.74 8.52 -14.04
CA ALA A 88 12.91 7.66 -15.21
C ALA A 88 13.86 6.49 -14.91
N GLY A 89 13.43 5.26 -15.19
CA GLY A 89 14.19 4.04 -14.91
C GLY A 89 14.17 3.60 -13.43
N PHE A 90 13.31 4.20 -12.61
CA PHE A 90 13.11 3.82 -11.20
C PHE A 90 11.66 3.44 -10.93
N ILE A 91 11.50 2.55 -9.96
CA ILE A 91 10.21 2.16 -9.43
C ILE A 91 9.66 3.33 -8.61
N ALA A 92 8.43 3.76 -8.88
CA ALA A 92 7.76 4.82 -8.13
C ALA A 92 7.59 4.44 -6.66
N GLU A 93 7.80 5.40 -5.76
CA GLU A 93 7.75 5.19 -4.31
C GLU A 93 6.80 6.20 -3.67
N VAL A 94 6.16 5.76 -2.58
CA VAL A 94 5.28 6.59 -1.76
C VAL A 94 5.76 6.49 -0.32
N LYS A 95 6.07 7.63 0.30
CA LYS A 95 6.55 7.66 1.69
C LYS A 95 5.69 8.60 2.53
N GLU A 96 5.08 8.07 3.59
CA GLU A 96 4.33 8.89 4.53
C GLU A 96 5.23 9.91 5.22
N LEU A 97 4.73 11.14 5.36
CA LEU A 97 5.41 12.17 6.13
C LEU A 97 5.32 11.82 7.61
N PRO A 98 6.43 11.93 8.38
CA PRO A 98 6.35 11.78 9.81
C PRO A 98 5.42 12.86 10.39
N PRO A 99 4.63 12.54 11.42
CA PRO A 99 3.81 13.53 12.09
C PRO A 99 4.71 14.65 12.61
N VAL A 100 4.39 15.88 12.26
CA VAL A 100 5.13 17.04 12.77
C VAL A 100 4.76 17.21 14.22
N GLU A 101 5.76 17.09 15.09
CA GLU A 101 5.61 17.44 16.50
C GLU A 101 5.14 18.90 16.57
N LYS A 102 3.93 19.10 17.10
CA LYS A 102 3.42 20.44 17.32
C LYS A 102 4.41 21.13 18.26
N PRO A 103 4.99 22.29 17.88
CA PRO A 103 5.91 22.97 18.77
C PRO A 103 5.19 23.20 20.08
N GLU A 104 5.79 22.75 21.19
CA GLU A 104 5.26 23.01 22.52
C GLU A 104 4.93 24.49 22.61
N SER A 105 3.66 24.80 22.89
CA SER A 105 3.09 26.14 22.84
C SER A 105 4.00 27.10 23.60
N SER A 106 4.85 27.82 22.85
CA SER A 106 5.83 28.67 23.49
C SER A 106 5.06 29.85 24.07
N SER A 107 5.24 30.13 25.35
CA SER A 107 4.56 31.22 26.06
C SER A 107 4.90 32.62 25.51
N ASN A 108 5.83 32.73 24.56
CA ASN A 108 6.23 33.98 23.95
C ASN A 108 5.75 34.09 22.49
N PRO A 109 4.62 34.77 22.21
CA PRO A 109 4.07 34.91 20.86
C PRO A 109 4.96 35.73 19.91
N PHE A 110 5.96 36.45 20.43
CA PHE A 110 6.85 37.29 19.61
C PHE A 110 8.15 36.61 19.20
N LYS A 111 8.51 35.48 19.81
CA LYS A 111 9.63 34.67 19.34
C LYS A 111 9.11 33.69 18.29
N ARG A 112 9.16 34.11 17.00
CA ARG A 112 9.09 33.16 15.89
C ARG A 112 10.30 32.22 16.00
N LYS A 113 10.13 31.09 16.66
CA LYS A 113 11.10 29.99 16.55
C LYS A 113 11.08 29.55 15.10
N GLU A 114 12.24 29.54 14.46
CA GLU A 114 12.39 28.86 13.18
C GLU A 114 11.89 27.42 13.36
N ARG A 115 10.90 27.04 12.57
CA ARG A 115 10.39 25.67 12.62
C ARG A 115 11.42 24.75 11.98
N PRO A 116 11.68 23.58 12.57
CA PRO A 116 12.56 22.61 11.94
C PRO A 116 11.97 22.22 10.58
N VAL A 117 12.81 22.24 9.55
CA VAL A 117 12.47 21.70 8.23
C VAL A 117 12.31 20.20 8.39
N ALA A 118 11.15 19.67 8.04
CA ALA A 118 10.97 18.22 8.02
C ALA A 118 11.89 17.64 6.94
N GLN A 119 12.76 16.70 7.30
CA GLN A 119 13.69 16.04 6.38
C GLN A 119 13.20 14.63 6.10
N VAL A 120 13.01 14.32 4.82
CA VAL A 120 12.52 13.02 4.36
C VAL A 120 13.49 12.45 3.35
N VAL A 121 14.03 11.27 3.63
CA VAL A 121 14.85 10.53 2.67
C VAL A 121 13.98 9.49 1.99
N VAL A 122 13.89 9.52 0.66
CA VAL A 122 13.19 8.52 -0.15
C VAL A 122 14.22 7.73 -0.92
N GLU A 123 14.28 6.42 -0.69
CA GLU A 123 15.18 5.52 -1.41
C GLU A 123 14.38 4.83 -2.52
N MET A 124 14.80 5.01 -3.77
CA MET A 124 14.15 4.42 -4.94
C MET A 124 15.00 3.31 -5.54
N TYR A 125 14.35 2.22 -5.94
CA TYR A 125 15.03 1.11 -6.63
C TYR A 125 14.95 1.29 -8.15
N PRO A 126 16.06 1.08 -8.88
CA PRO A 126 16.00 1.06 -10.34
C PRO A 126 15.19 -0.13 -10.85
N GLU A 127 14.50 0.08 -11.98
CA GLU A 127 13.82 -0.97 -12.74
C GLU A 127 14.81 -2.02 -13.26
N PRO A 128 14.38 -3.27 -13.53
CA PRO A 128 13.00 -3.80 -13.39
C PRO A 128 12.61 -4.13 -11.93
N ARG A 129 11.31 -4.42 -11.72
CA ARG A 129 10.81 -4.96 -10.45
C ARG A 129 11.52 -6.28 -10.11
N PRO A 130 11.76 -6.58 -8.82
CA PRO A 130 12.38 -7.84 -8.44
C PRO A 130 11.49 -9.04 -8.83
N VAL A 131 12.13 -10.08 -9.36
CA VAL A 131 11.53 -11.35 -9.75
C VAL A 131 11.95 -12.42 -8.75
N VAL A 132 10.98 -13.10 -8.17
CA VAL A 132 11.21 -14.27 -7.31
C VAL A 132 10.78 -15.52 -8.08
N GLU A 133 11.74 -16.35 -8.46
CA GLU A 133 11.52 -17.59 -9.17
C GLU A 133 11.50 -18.78 -8.20
N LEU A 134 10.37 -19.46 -8.13
CA LEU A 134 10.16 -20.64 -7.30
C LEU A 134 10.38 -21.91 -8.12
N VAL A 135 11.38 -22.70 -7.77
CA VAL A 135 11.70 -23.96 -8.46
C VAL A 135 11.07 -25.12 -7.72
N VAL A 136 10.01 -25.70 -8.29
CA VAL A 136 9.28 -26.83 -7.72
C VAL A 136 9.75 -28.15 -8.32
N ALA A 137 9.52 -29.27 -7.63
CA ALA A 137 9.80 -30.59 -8.18
C ALA A 137 9.04 -30.82 -9.50
N THR A 138 9.62 -31.57 -10.45
CA THR A 138 8.93 -31.90 -11.71
C THR A 138 7.63 -32.65 -11.43
N GLY A 139 6.51 -32.17 -11.97
CA GLY A 139 5.19 -32.74 -11.71
C GLY A 139 4.61 -32.38 -10.34
N TYR A 140 5.19 -31.40 -9.64
CA TYR A 140 4.62 -30.89 -8.39
C TYR A 140 3.22 -30.30 -8.63
N HIS A 141 2.26 -30.72 -7.81
CA HIS A 141 0.90 -30.20 -7.72
C HIS A 141 0.59 -29.91 -6.25
N GLY A 142 0.14 -28.70 -5.95
CA GLY A 142 -0.25 -28.33 -4.59
C GLY A 142 0.12 -26.90 -4.19
N LEU A 143 -0.04 -26.63 -2.89
CA LEU A 143 0.18 -25.33 -2.29
C LEU A 143 1.67 -25.01 -2.13
N VAL A 144 2.08 -23.85 -2.63
CA VAL A 144 3.37 -23.23 -2.33
C VAL A 144 3.17 -22.06 -1.37
N LYS A 145 3.82 -22.12 -0.22
CA LYS A 145 3.89 -21.06 0.79
C LYS A 145 5.28 -20.42 0.74
N ALA A 146 5.37 -19.21 0.20
CA ALA A 146 6.60 -18.43 0.19
C ALA A 146 6.61 -17.44 1.36
N VAL A 147 7.55 -17.59 2.29
CA VAL A 147 7.74 -16.71 3.44
C VAL A 147 8.88 -15.75 3.13
N ILE A 148 8.57 -14.47 2.97
CA ILE A 148 9.55 -13.44 2.64
C ILE A 148 10.25 -12.98 3.93
N GLN A 149 11.57 -13.20 3.99
CA GLN A 149 12.45 -12.72 5.04
C GLN A 149 13.46 -11.77 4.41
N VAL A 150 13.65 -10.59 5.01
CA VAL A 150 14.76 -9.72 4.63
C VAL A 150 15.92 -10.02 5.52
N GLY A 151 17.10 -10.06 4.89
CA GLY A 151 18.36 -10.21 5.59
C GLY A 151 18.53 -9.15 6.67
N GLU A 152 19.42 -9.42 7.61
CA GLU A 152 19.77 -8.44 8.63
C GLU A 152 20.26 -7.13 7.98
N PRO A 153 19.98 -5.96 8.59
CA PRO A 153 20.54 -4.70 8.14
C PRO A 153 22.07 -4.80 8.01
N GLY A 154 22.60 -4.53 6.82
CA GLY A 154 24.04 -4.64 6.53
C GLY A 154 24.48 -5.96 5.90
N ALA A 155 23.57 -6.91 5.66
CA ALA A 155 23.86 -8.05 4.80
C ALA A 155 24.36 -7.55 3.43
N PRO A 156 25.40 -8.16 2.84
CA PRO A 156 25.89 -7.76 1.52
C PRO A 156 24.77 -7.89 0.48
N VAL A 157 24.35 -6.77 -0.07
CA VAL A 157 23.41 -6.73 -1.21
C VAL A 157 24.24 -6.57 -2.46
N THR A 158 24.08 -7.46 -3.43
CA THR A 158 24.63 -7.27 -4.77
C THR A 158 23.85 -6.15 -5.46
N PRO A 159 24.45 -4.99 -5.74
CA PRO A 159 23.73 -3.89 -6.39
C PRO A 159 23.14 -4.33 -7.73
N GLY A 160 21.89 -3.97 -7.99
CA GLY A 160 21.20 -4.36 -9.22
C GLY A 160 20.73 -5.82 -9.30
N GLN A 161 20.91 -6.64 -8.25
CA GLN A 161 20.30 -7.97 -8.23
C GLN A 161 18.78 -7.83 -8.20
N ARG A 162 18.12 -8.39 -9.23
CA ARG A 162 16.66 -8.38 -9.39
C ARG A 162 16.05 -9.76 -9.52
N GLU A 163 16.85 -10.79 -9.76
CA GLU A 163 16.36 -12.17 -9.88
C GLU A 163 16.81 -12.97 -8.66
N PHE A 164 15.84 -13.63 -8.03
CA PHE A 164 16.05 -14.47 -6.85
C PHE A 164 15.41 -15.83 -7.09
N SER A 165 16.20 -16.90 -7.12
CA SER A 165 15.71 -18.26 -7.41
C SER A 165 15.79 -19.13 -6.16
N PHE A 166 14.69 -19.80 -5.80
CA PHE A 166 14.60 -20.62 -4.59
C PHE A 166 13.99 -21.98 -4.88
N GLN A 167 14.62 -23.04 -4.37
CA GLN A 167 14.07 -24.39 -4.42
C GLN A 167 12.92 -24.52 -3.43
N VAL A 168 11.76 -24.97 -3.90
CA VAL A 168 10.60 -25.26 -3.08
C VAL A 168 10.71 -26.72 -2.61
N PRO A 169 10.81 -26.96 -1.29
CA PRO A 169 10.84 -28.32 -0.76
C PRO A 169 9.53 -29.05 -1.02
N ALA A 170 9.53 -30.38 -0.86
CA ALA A 170 8.34 -31.21 -1.09
C ALA A 170 7.14 -30.85 -0.19
N ASN A 171 7.38 -30.22 0.97
CA ASN A 171 6.33 -29.73 1.85
C ASN A 171 5.66 -28.42 1.36
N GLY A 172 6.10 -27.88 0.21
CA GLY A 172 5.56 -26.66 -0.38
C GLY A 172 5.96 -25.36 0.32
N THR A 173 6.76 -25.39 1.39
CA THR A 173 7.11 -24.17 2.14
C THR A 173 8.54 -23.75 1.89
N VAL A 174 8.72 -22.52 1.40
CA VAL A 174 10.02 -21.94 1.07
C VAL A 174 10.22 -20.61 1.79
N THR A 175 11.43 -20.39 2.31
CA THR A 175 11.83 -19.10 2.86
C THR A 175 12.60 -18.33 1.79
N VAL A 176 12.05 -17.20 1.38
CA VAL A 176 12.63 -16.27 0.41
C VAL A 176 13.47 -15.27 1.19
N ASN A 177 14.77 -15.57 1.29
CA ASN A 177 15.76 -14.67 1.88
C ASN A 177 16.33 -13.76 0.78
N GLY A 178 16.03 -12.47 0.82
CA GLY A 178 16.54 -11.55 -0.20
C GLY A 178 16.88 -10.16 0.31
N SER A 179 17.31 -9.34 -0.66
CA SER A 179 17.63 -7.93 -0.46
C SER A 179 16.42 -7.17 0.14
N PRO A 180 16.65 -6.05 0.85
CA PRO A 180 15.59 -5.19 1.34
C PRO A 180 14.54 -4.82 0.28
N ILE A 181 14.91 -4.79 -1.01
CA ILE A 181 13.97 -4.57 -2.12
C ILE A 181 12.72 -5.48 -2.09
N LEU A 182 12.82 -6.69 -1.54
CA LEU A 182 11.69 -7.61 -1.42
C LEU A 182 10.67 -7.23 -0.34
N GLN A 183 10.98 -6.26 0.52
CA GLN A 183 10.07 -5.73 1.56
C GLN A 183 9.45 -4.38 1.22
N HIS A 184 9.92 -3.71 0.17
CA HIS A 184 9.38 -2.42 -0.21
C HIS A 184 7.94 -2.56 -0.75
N LEU A 185 7.27 -1.43 -0.95
CA LEU A 185 5.85 -1.33 -1.31
C LEU A 185 5.50 -2.10 -2.60
N VAL A 186 6.50 -2.36 -3.45
CA VAL A 186 6.31 -3.10 -4.69
C VAL A 186 6.41 -4.60 -4.44
N THR A 187 5.27 -5.28 -4.58
CA THR A 187 5.21 -6.74 -4.53
C THR A 187 6.11 -7.32 -5.64
N PRO A 188 7.05 -8.23 -5.32
CA PRO A 188 7.88 -8.87 -6.32
C PRO A 188 7.06 -9.66 -7.33
N ASP A 189 7.56 -9.77 -8.56
CA ASP A 189 6.97 -10.62 -9.59
C ASP A 189 7.34 -12.09 -9.29
N PHE A 190 6.36 -12.86 -8.81
CA PHE A 190 6.57 -14.27 -8.56
C PHE A 190 6.39 -15.08 -9.84
N ARG A 191 7.35 -15.96 -10.10
CA ARG A 191 7.34 -16.94 -11.19
C ARG A 191 7.60 -18.32 -10.63
N ALA A 192 7.22 -19.34 -11.37
CA ALA A 192 7.58 -20.70 -11.02
C ALA A 192 8.08 -21.49 -12.23
N LYS A 193 8.97 -22.43 -11.98
CA LYS A 193 9.40 -23.43 -12.95
C LYS A 193 9.58 -24.78 -12.27
N TYR A 194 9.49 -25.83 -13.05
CA TYR A 194 9.87 -27.16 -12.62
C TYR A 194 11.40 -27.29 -12.49
N ALA A 195 11.86 -28.26 -11.70
CA ALA A 195 13.27 -28.58 -11.52
C ALA A 195 13.99 -28.96 -12.83
N ASN A 196 13.25 -29.43 -13.84
CA ASN A 196 13.75 -29.68 -15.19
C ASN A 196 13.90 -28.40 -16.05
N GLY A 197 13.60 -27.22 -15.49
CA GLY A 197 13.70 -25.93 -16.17
C GLY A 197 12.44 -25.49 -16.92
N ALA A 198 11.41 -26.33 -17.05
CA ALA A 198 10.18 -25.96 -17.74
C ALA A 198 9.40 -24.90 -16.92
N ALA A 199 9.14 -23.75 -17.53
CA ALA A 199 8.38 -22.67 -16.91
C ALA A 199 6.92 -23.09 -16.68
N ILE A 200 6.36 -22.69 -15.53
CA ILE A 200 4.95 -22.91 -15.21
C ILE A 200 4.19 -21.61 -15.55
N PRO A 201 3.24 -21.62 -16.50
CA PRO A 201 2.56 -20.41 -16.93
C PRO A 201 1.71 -19.81 -15.81
N ARG A 202 1.75 -18.49 -15.68
CA ARG A 202 0.88 -17.73 -14.75
C ARG A 202 -0.55 -17.62 -15.28
N GLU A 203 -0.69 -17.49 -16.59
CA GLU A 203 -1.96 -17.37 -17.31
C GLU A 203 -2.34 -18.70 -17.98
N ALA A 204 -2.33 -19.78 -17.21
CA ALA A 204 -2.75 -21.11 -17.68
C ALA A 204 -4.28 -21.18 -17.83
N LYS A 205 -4.77 -21.86 -18.88
CA LYS A 205 -6.20 -22.15 -19.04
C LYS A 205 -6.75 -23.01 -17.90
N ASP A 206 -8.06 -23.18 -17.85
CA ASP A 206 -8.75 -23.82 -16.71
C ASP A 206 -8.26 -25.27 -16.45
N GLU A 207 -8.04 -26.06 -17.51
CA GLU A 207 -7.55 -27.44 -17.44
C GLU A 207 -6.02 -27.58 -17.46
N GLU A 208 -5.30 -26.47 -17.70
CA GLU A 208 -3.83 -26.47 -17.77
C GLU A 208 -3.24 -26.21 -16.38
N VAL A 209 -2.11 -26.88 -16.09
CA VAL A 209 -1.35 -26.65 -14.87
C VAL A 209 -0.70 -25.27 -14.92
N GLY A 210 -1.03 -24.43 -13.95
CA GLY A 210 -0.54 -23.06 -13.85
C GLY A 210 -0.03 -22.70 -12.45
N PHE A 211 0.68 -21.59 -12.38
CA PHE A 211 1.14 -20.96 -11.14
C PHE A 211 0.16 -19.86 -10.73
N ARG A 212 -0.73 -20.18 -9.79
CA ARG A 212 -1.90 -19.35 -9.46
C ARG A 212 -1.72 -18.70 -8.09
N TRP A 213 -1.83 -17.38 -8.01
CA TRP A 213 -1.83 -16.68 -6.72
C TRP A 213 -3.16 -16.89 -6.00
N ILE A 214 -3.09 -17.20 -4.70
CA ILE A 214 -4.27 -17.47 -3.86
C ILE A 214 -4.55 -16.28 -2.94
N LYS A 215 -3.57 -15.91 -2.12
CA LYS A 215 -3.66 -14.79 -1.18
C LYS A 215 -2.29 -14.37 -0.66
N SER A 216 -2.25 -13.18 -0.07
CA SER A 216 -1.13 -12.68 0.72
C SER A 216 -1.58 -12.47 2.17
N ALA A 217 -0.72 -12.80 3.13
CA ALA A 217 -0.91 -12.47 4.54
C ALA A 217 0.44 -12.04 5.13
N ASP A 218 0.53 -10.78 5.55
CA ASP A 218 1.77 -10.15 6.02
C ASP A 218 2.92 -10.34 5.02
N ARG A 219 3.94 -11.12 5.41
CA ARG A 219 5.12 -11.47 4.60
C ARG A 219 5.01 -12.85 3.95
N VAL A 220 3.82 -13.43 3.90
CA VAL A 220 3.58 -14.76 3.35
C VAL A 220 2.74 -14.65 2.09
N GLN A 221 3.24 -15.26 1.02
CA GLN A 221 2.55 -15.38 -0.26
C GLN A 221 2.15 -16.83 -0.47
N TYR A 222 0.87 -17.04 -0.79
CA TYR A 222 0.31 -18.36 -1.05
C TYR A 222 0.01 -18.49 -2.53
N PHE A 223 0.57 -19.54 -3.13
CA PHE A 223 0.34 -19.91 -4.52
C PHE A 223 -0.13 -21.35 -4.59
N PHE A 224 -0.81 -21.70 -5.67
CA PHE A 224 -1.16 -23.08 -6.00
C PHE A 224 -0.57 -23.42 -7.36
N VAL A 225 0.11 -24.56 -7.44
CA VAL A 225 0.58 -25.15 -8.70
C VAL A 225 -0.41 -26.26 -9.06
N GLY A 226 -1.19 -26.05 -10.12
CA GLY A 226 -2.23 -26.99 -10.53
C GLY A 226 -3.24 -26.37 -11.49
N THR A 227 -4.31 -27.10 -11.73
CA THR A 227 -5.46 -26.63 -12.52
C THR A 227 -6.23 -25.56 -11.77
N LYS A 228 -7.15 -24.87 -12.46
CA LYS A 228 -7.98 -23.84 -11.83
C LYS A 228 -8.95 -24.43 -10.80
N GLY A 229 -9.59 -25.56 -11.12
CA GLY A 229 -10.53 -26.22 -10.23
C GLY A 229 -9.88 -26.61 -8.90
N GLU A 230 -8.69 -27.22 -8.94
CA GLU A 230 -7.93 -27.59 -7.73
C GLU A 230 -7.60 -26.36 -6.86
N ALA A 231 -7.25 -25.23 -7.49
CA ALA A 231 -6.94 -23.99 -6.78
C ALA A 231 -8.18 -23.37 -6.11
N GLU A 232 -9.34 -23.43 -6.78
CA GLU A 232 -10.62 -22.96 -6.24
C GLU A 232 -11.10 -23.84 -5.07
N ASP A 233 -11.03 -25.17 -5.21
CA ASP A 233 -11.34 -26.12 -4.15
C ASP A 233 -10.47 -25.86 -2.91
N TYR A 234 -9.17 -25.62 -3.12
CA TYR A 234 -8.25 -25.28 -2.05
C TYR A 234 -8.60 -23.94 -1.39
N LYS A 235 -8.94 -22.92 -2.17
CA LYS A 235 -9.33 -21.60 -1.64
C LYS A 235 -10.58 -21.71 -0.75
N ASN A 236 -11.58 -22.46 -1.19
CA ASN A 236 -12.81 -22.70 -0.42
C ASN A 236 -12.50 -23.41 0.91
N SER A 237 -11.61 -24.41 0.89
CA SER A 237 -11.22 -25.15 2.10
C SER A 237 -10.57 -24.27 3.18
N ILE A 238 -9.82 -23.23 2.77
CA ILE A 238 -9.20 -22.26 3.69
C ILE A 238 -10.26 -21.34 4.32
N GLU A 239 -11.25 -20.90 3.54
CA GLU A 239 -12.29 -19.98 4.01
C GLU A 239 -13.24 -20.67 5.00
N GLU A 240 -13.55 -21.95 4.79
CA GLU A 240 -14.27 -22.77 5.76
C GLU A 240 -13.49 -22.92 7.08
N ALA A 241 -12.18 -23.17 7.00
CA ALA A 241 -11.32 -23.31 8.17
C ALA A 241 -11.19 -21.99 8.97
N SER A 242 -11.21 -20.83 8.32
CA SER A 242 -11.13 -19.53 8.99
C SER A 242 -12.47 -19.07 9.60
N SER A 243 -13.59 -19.38 8.95
CA SER A 243 -14.93 -19.02 9.42
C SER A 243 -15.43 -19.90 10.59
N GLY A 244 -14.99 -21.17 10.67
CA GLY A 244 -15.39 -22.10 11.73
C GLY A 244 -14.89 -21.77 13.15
N SER A 245 -13.93 -20.86 13.30
CA SER A 245 -13.29 -20.56 14.60
C SER A 245 -14.10 -19.65 15.54
N HIS A 246 -15.27 -19.12 15.12
CA HIS A 246 -16.09 -18.22 15.95
C HIS A 246 -17.37 -18.86 16.53
N SER A 247 -17.56 -20.18 16.36
CA SER A 247 -18.69 -20.92 16.99
C SER A 247 -18.39 -21.35 18.44
N GLY A 248 -17.81 -20.45 19.24
CA GLY A 248 -17.76 -20.54 20.71
C GLY A 248 -19.02 -19.96 21.34
N GLY A 249 -20.19 -20.26 20.75
CA GLY A 249 -21.49 -19.90 21.32
C GLY A 249 -21.70 -20.70 22.60
N ASN A 250 -21.43 -20.03 23.71
CA ASN A 250 -21.71 -20.46 25.08
C ASN A 250 -23.15 -20.98 25.18
N GLY A 251 -23.30 -22.31 25.08
CA GLY A 251 -24.54 -23.04 25.23
C GLY A 251 -25.03 -22.97 26.67
N GLY A 252 -25.61 -21.83 27.03
CA GLY A 252 -26.38 -21.65 28.26
C GLY A 252 -27.75 -22.30 28.12
N GLY A 253 -27.91 -23.48 28.73
CA GLY A 253 -29.05 -23.79 29.58
C GLY A 253 -30.46 -23.82 28.97
N ARG A 254 -30.92 -25.04 28.70
CA ARG A 254 -32.34 -25.48 28.70
C ARG A 254 -33.19 -24.81 29.81
N LYS A 255 -34.41 -24.35 29.50
CA LYS A 255 -35.68 -24.89 30.06
C LYS A 255 -36.94 -24.15 29.60
N GLY A 256 -37.95 -24.93 29.22
CA GLY A 256 -39.36 -24.54 29.10
C GLY A 256 -39.75 -24.23 27.66
N GLY A 257 -40.73 -24.86 27.03
CA GLY A 257 -41.86 -25.63 27.54
C GLY A 257 -43.10 -25.17 26.79
N GLY A 258 -43.82 -26.11 26.15
CA GLY A 258 -45.07 -25.85 25.43
C GLY A 258 -44.86 -25.16 24.07
N GLY A 259 -45.60 -25.45 23.02
CA GLY A 259 -46.80 -26.26 22.90
C GLY A 259 -47.55 -25.77 21.67
N GLY A 260 -48.00 -26.71 20.84
CA GLY A 260 -49.15 -26.51 19.95
C GLY A 260 -48.98 -25.61 18.73
N GLY A 261 -49.87 -25.84 17.77
CA GLY A 261 -50.23 -24.85 16.76
C GLY A 261 -49.71 -25.18 15.37
N GLY A 262 -50.47 -26.02 14.66
CA GLY A 262 -50.36 -26.14 13.21
C GLY A 262 -50.62 -24.81 12.51
N GLY A 263 -50.08 -24.68 11.30
CA GLY A 263 -50.29 -23.53 10.45
C GLY A 263 -49.78 -23.83 9.04
N ARG A 264 -50.73 -24.17 8.16
CA ARG A 264 -50.58 -24.13 6.71
C ARG A 264 -50.40 -22.67 6.24
N HIS A 265 -50.01 -22.53 4.97
CA HIS A 265 -49.74 -21.31 4.18
C HIS A 265 -48.24 -21.03 4.05
N GLY A 266 -47.63 -20.99 2.88
CA GLY A 266 -48.17 -20.77 1.55
C GLY A 266 -47.42 -19.60 0.92
N GLY A 267 -46.81 -19.84 -0.24
CA GLY A 267 -46.53 -18.79 -1.22
C GLY A 267 -45.21 -18.04 -1.08
N GLY A 268 -44.40 -18.17 -2.14
CA GLY A 268 -43.92 -17.02 -2.89
C GLY A 268 -42.71 -16.28 -2.32
N GLY A 269 -41.60 -16.31 -3.08
CA GLY A 269 -40.51 -15.38 -2.84
C GLY A 269 -39.21 -15.73 -3.55
N MET A 270 -39.24 -15.79 -4.89
CA MET A 270 -38.02 -15.65 -5.68
C MET A 270 -37.49 -14.22 -5.50
N GLY A 271 -36.39 -14.06 -4.78
CA GLY A 271 -35.68 -12.80 -4.63
C GLY A 271 -34.21 -13.01 -4.97
N GLY A 272 -33.87 -12.77 -6.24
CA GLY A 272 -32.49 -12.69 -6.69
C GLY A 272 -31.81 -11.43 -6.16
N GLY A 273 -30.52 -11.57 -5.86
CA GLY A 273 -29.59 -10.51 -5.53
C GLY A 273 -28.29 -11.22 -5.17
N GLY A 274 -27.26 -11.24 -6.00
CA GLY A 274 -26.70 -10.14 -6.77
C GLY A 274 -25.21 -10.23 -6.45
N MET A 275 -24.48 -10.96 -7.28
CA MET A 275 -23.03 -11.12 -7.16
C MET A 275 -22.36 -9.76 -7.34
N GLY A 276 -21.87 -9.18 -6.25
CA GLY A 276 -20.98 -8.03 -6.26
C GLY A 276 -19.58 -8.47 -6.64
N GLY A 277 -19.25 -8.34 -7.93
CA GLY A 277 -17.94 -8.65 -8.48
C GLY A 277 -16.90 -7.55 -8.25
N GLY A 278 -15.64 -7.99 -8.19
CA GLY A 278 -14.57 -7.41 -9.01
C GLY A 278 -14.04 -6.03 -8.61
N GLY A 279 -13.19 -6.00 -7.60
CA GLY A 279 -12.26 -4.89 -7.35
C GLY A 279 -10.80 -5.33 -7.47
N MET A 280 -10.40 -5.89 -8.62
CA MET A 280 -8.98 -6.09 -8.94
C MET A 280 -8.41 -4.76 -9.43
N GLY A 281 -7.81 -4.01 -8.50
CA GLY A 281 -6.99 -2.86 -8.82
C GLY A 281 -5.74 -3.30 -9.56
N GLY A 282 -5.69 -3.04 -10.87
CA GLY A 282 -4.47 -3.11 -11.66
C GLY A 282 -3.53 -1.96 -11.29
N ARG A 283 -2.28 -2.29 -11.00
CA ARG A 283 -1.10 -1.43 -10.98
C ARG A 283 0.16 -2.25 -11.29
#